data_AF-A0A2K8PQT1-F1
#
_entry.id   AF-A0A2K8PQT1-F1
#
_cell.length_a   1.000
_cell.length_b   1.000
_cell.length_c   1.000
_cell.angle_alpha   90.00
_cell.angle_beta   90.00
_cell.angle_gamma   90.00
#
_symmetry.space_group_name_H-M   'P 1'
#
loop_
_entity.id
_entity.type
_entity.pdbx_description
1 polymer ?
#
loop_
_entity_poly.entity_id
_entity_poly.type
_entity_poly.pdbx_seq_one_letter_code
_entity_poly.pdbx_strand_id
1 'polypeptide(L)'
;MEVLAPDRGLLEALIPVWETKCAEAGLIPGVDPQERRPVPGIEHFGAVDVPALAAAPFLRDGSATNRTSIGLLFSFEGTRIVLTGDADDRRLAASLRPRAEAEGGRLRIDALKVAHHGSAHNISNELLGLLDCGRYLISTNGKIHGHPDDIAVARILQHGGEAKDLVFNYRERAANWDLDALKEQFGYRVVEPAAPDEDGFVTVEF
;
A
#
# COMPACT_ATOMS: atom_id res chain seq x y z
N MET A 1 -2.79 18.71 7.28
CA MET A 1 -2.73 17.25 7.49
C MET A 1 -4.08 16.78 7.97
N GLU A 2 -4.63 15.75 7.34
CA GLU A 2 -5.96 15.20 7.62
C GLU A 2 -5.88 13.68 7.84
N VAL A 3 -6.66 13.16 8.78
CA VAL A 3 -6.74 11.72 9.07
C VAL A 3 -7.83 11.09 8.21
N LEU A 4 -7.46 10.12 7.38
CA LEU A 4 -8.35 9.35 6.51
C LEU A 4 -8.85 8.07 7.20
N ALA A 5 -7.98 7.42 7.96
CA ALA A 5 -8.27 6.19 8.69
C ALA A 5 -7.48 6.17 10.02
N PRO A 6 -7.91 5.39 11.01
CA PRO A 6 -9.26 4.81 11.13
C PRO A 6 -10.29 5.87 11.52
N ASP A 7 -11.57 5.49 11.59
CA ASP A 7 -12.55 6.28 12.34
C ASP A 7 -12.68 5.82 13.79
N ARG A 8 -13.47 6.59 14.55
CA ARG A 8 -13.79 6.30 15.93
C ARG A 8 -14.43 4.92 16.11
N GLY A 9 -15.30 4.49 15.19
CA GLY A 9 -15.97 3.19 15.29
C GLY A 9 -15.01 2.03 15.14
N LEU A 10 -14.06 2.12 14.20
CA LEU A 10 -12.99 1.13 14.01
C LEU A 10 -12.06 1.07 15.22
N LEU A 11 -11.74 2.21 15.83
CA LEU A 11 -10.96 2.26 17.08
C LEU A 11 -11.71 1.63 18.26
N GLU A 12 -12.99 1.97 18.45
CA GLU A 12 -13.82 1.41 19.51
C GLU A 12 -13.97 -0.12 19.38
N ALA A 13 -14.09 -0.62 18.15
CA ALA A 13 -14.17 -2.05 17.88
C ALA A 13 -12.87 -2.82 18.19
N LEU A 14 -11.71 -2.14 18.27
CA LEU A 14 -10.44 -2.76 18.62
C LEU A 14 -10.27 -2.95 20.14
N ILE A 15 -10.94 -2.13 20.96
CA ILE A 15 -10.73 -2.08 22.43
C ILE A 15 -10.68 -3.48 23.07
N PRO A 16 -11.66 -4.39 22.86
CA PRO A 16 -11.64 -5.69 23.54
C PRO A 16 -10.47 -6.59 23.11
N VAL A 17 -10.10 -6.52 21.82
CA VAL A 17 -8.97 -7.28 21.27
C VAL A 17 -7.66 -6.72 21.81
N TRP A 18 -7.53 -5.39 21.87
CA TRP A 18 -6.37 -4.70 22.41
C TRP A 18 -6.14 -5.05 23.88
N GLU A 19 -7.18 -4.98 24.72
CA GLU A 19 -7.11 -5.36 26.13
C GLU A 19 -6.65 -6.81 26.30
N THR A 20 -7.20 -7.73 25.52
CA THR A 20 -6.80 -9.15 25.52
C THR A 20 -5.33 -9.32 25.12
N LYS A 21 -4.89 -8.65 24.05
CA LYS A 21 -3.51 -8.76 23.56
C LYS A 21 -2.50 -8.12 24.51
N CYS A 22 -2.84 -7.01 25.16
CA CYS A 22 -2.02 -6.41 26.21
C CYS A 22 -1.84 -7.36 27.40
N ALA A 23 -2.89 -8.09 27.79
CA ALA A 23 -2.79 -9.09 28.83
C ALA A 23 -1.92 -10.30 28.42
N GLU A 24 -2.14 -10.85 27.22
CA GLU A 24 -1.37 -12.00 26.68
C GLU A 24 0.10 -11.68 26.46
N ALA A 25 0.40 -10.49 25.92
CA ALA A 25 1.76 -10.05 25.64
C ALA A 25 2.50 -9.60 26.91
N GLY A 26 1.86 -9.67 28.08
CA GLY A 26 2.47 -9.19 29.30
C GLY A 26 2.71 -7.69 29.29
N LEU A 27 2.01 -6.91 28.45
CA LEU A 27 2.02 -5.45 28.47
C LEU A 27 1.17 -4.89 29.64
N ILE A 28 1.12 -5.67 30.72
CA ILE A 28 0.89 -5.28 32.10
C ILE A 28 2.27 -4.88 32.65
N PRO A 29 2.46 -3.78 33.38
CA PRO A 29 3.81 -3.38 33.82
C PRO A 29 4.64 -4.55 34.40
N GLY A 30 5.71 -4.96 33.69
CA GLY A 30 6.66 -5.98 34.16
C GLY A 30 6.79 -7.30 33.38
N VAL A 31 6.26 -7.46 32.16
CA VAL A 31 6.49 -8.67 31.34
C VAL A 31 6.88 -8.32 29.89
N ASP A 32 7.78 -9.12 29.28
CA ASP A 32 8.32 -8.88 27.93
C ASP A 32 7.48 -9.49 26.80
N PRO A 33 7.40 -8.82 25.63
CA PRO A 33 6.62 -9.27 24.47
C PRO A 33 7.28 -10.44 23.70
N GLN A 34 6.47 -11.27 23.04
CA GLN A 34 6.93 -12.37 22.18
C GLN A 34 6.97 -12.00 20.69
N GLU A 35 8.04 -12.38 19.99
CA GLU A 35 8.22 -12.17 18.55
C GLU A 35 7.56 -13.26 17.69
N ARG A 36 7.04 -12.86 16.51
CA ARG A 36 6.47 -13.77 15.51
C ARG A 36 7.55 -14.35 14.59
N ARG A 37 7.41 -15.63 14.23
CA ARG A 37 8.29 -16.31 13.27
C ARG A 37 7.88 -16.06 11.80
N PRO A 38 8.85 -15.93 10.88
CA PRO A 38 8.60 -15.75 9.45
C PRO A 38 8.10 -17.03 8.76
N VAL A 39 7.38 -16.87 7.65
CA VAL A 39 6.86 -17.96 6.80
C VAL A 39 7.60 -17.96 5.45
N PRO A 40 8.20 -19.07 4.98
CA PRO A 40 8.92 -19.09 3.71
C PRO A 40 8.04 -19.33 2.48
N GLY A 41 8.33 -18.56 1.42
CA GLY A 41 8.33 -19.01 0.02
C GLY A 41 7.13 -18.60 -0.83
N ILE A 42 7.38 -17.87 -1.93
CA ILE A 42 6.81 -18.08 -3.28
C ILE A 42 7.80 -17.50 -4.33
N GLU A 43 8.16 -18.30 -5.34
CA GLU A 43 8.61 -17.79 -6.65
C GLU A 43 7.59 -18.26 -7.70
N HIS A 44 7.27 -17.40 -8.68
CA HIS A 44 6.51 -17.76 -9.87
C HIS A 44 7.30 -17.32 -11.11
N PHE A 45 7.59 -18.27 -12.00
CA PHE A 45 8.18 -17.99 -13.31
C PHE A 45 7.10 -18.19 -14.39
N GLY A 46 6.72 -17.10 -15.06
CA GLY A 46 5.75 -17.06 -16.15
C GLY A 46 5.54 -15.63 -16.65
N ALA A 47 4.94 -15.47 -17.84
CA ALA A 47 4.56 -14.15 -18.32
C ALA A 47 3.44 -13.57 -17.42
N VAL A 48 3.63 -12.34 -16.93
CA VAL A 48 2.66 -11.65 -16.06
C VAL A 48 1.51 -11.13 -16.91
N ASP A 49 0.31 -11.68 -16.74
CA ASP A 49 -0.93 -11.18 -17.35
C ASP A 49 -1.55 -10.09 -16.45
N VAL A 50 -1.11 -8.85 -16.67
CA VAL A 50 -1.56 -7.69 -15.87
C VAL A 50 -3.08 -7.50 -15.91
N PRO A 51 -3.77 -7.54 -17.08
CA PRO A 51 -5.23 -7.42 -17.10
C PRO A 51 -5.94 -8.52 -16.30
N ALA A 52 -5.50 -9.79 -16.40
CA ALA A 52 -6.10 -10.88 -15.63
C ALA A 52 -5.90 -10.71 -14.13
N LEU A 53 -4.70 -10.31 -13.70
CA LEU A 53 -4.38 -10.06 -12.29
C LEU A 53 -5.16 -8.85 -11.74
N ALA A 54 -5.25 -7.75 -12.49
CA ALA A 54 -6.00 -6.57 -12.09
C ALA A 54 -7.51 -6.83 -11.98
N ALA A 55 -8.03 -7.76 -12.78
CA ALA A 55 -9.43 -8.20 -12.74
C ALA A 55 -9.74 -9.23 -11.63
N ALA A 56 -8.72 -9.74 -10.92
CA ALA A 56 -8.92 -10.71 -9.84
C ALA A 56 -9.86 -10.15 -8.74
N PRO A 57 -10.82 -10.95 -8.23
CA PRO A 57 -11.77 -10.50 -7.23
C PRO A 57 -11.09 -9.83 -6.03
N PHE A 58 -11.57 -8.65 -5.64
CA PHE A 58 -11.07 -7.98 -4.45
C PHE A 58 -11.65 -8.63 -3.20
N LEU A 59 -10.77 -9.25 -2.40
CA LEU A 59 -11.09 -9.73 -1.06
C LEU A 59 -10.50 -8.73 -0.06
N ARG A 60 -11.35 -8.08 0.72
CA ARG A 60 -10.93 -7.08 1.71
C ARG A 60 -10.18 -7.74 2.87
N ASP A 61 -9.17 -7.04 3.41
CA ASP A 61 -8.48 -7.46 4.63
C ASP A 61 -9.46 -7.56 5.83
N GLY A 62 -9.52 -8.75 6.44
CA GLY A 62 -10.36 -9.05 7.61
C GLY A 62 -9.72 -8.70 8.95
N SER A 63 -8.43 -8.36 8.98
CA SER A 63 -7.65 -8.13 10.20
C SER A 63 -8.23 -7.01 11.06
N ALA A 64 -8.49 -7.29 12.33
CA ALA A 64 -9.00 -6.27 13.26
C ALA A 64 -7.98 -5.15 13.52
N THR A 65 -6.69 -5.46 13.53
CA THR A 65 -5.61 -4.51 13.82
C THR A 65 -5.32 -3.60 12.62
N ASN A 66 -5.24 -4.15 11.41
CA ASN A 66 -4.91 -3.37 10.21
C ASN A 66 -6.00 -2.34 9.90
N ARG A 67 -7.27 -2.64 10.23
CA ARG A 67 -8.37 -1.69 10.14
C ARG A 67 -8.20 -0.45 11.01
N THR A 68 -7.33 -0.48 12.02
CA THR A 68 -7.02 0.67 12.87
C THR A 68 -5.76 1.43 12.48
N SER A 69 -5.10 1.04 11.39
CA SER A 69 -3.94 1.75 10.87
C SER A 69 -4.28 3.18 10.47
N ILE A 70 -3.37 4.10 10.79
CA ILE A 70 -3.57 5.52 10.55
C ILE A 70 -3.23 5.84 9.09
N GLY A 71 -4.25 6.24 8.32
CA GLY A 71 -4.10 6.79 6.98
C GLY A 71 -4.14 8.31 7.03
N LEU A 72 -3.22 9.00 6.34
CA LEU A 72 -3.08 10.46 6.34
C LEU A 72 -3.10 11.03 4.92
N LEU A 73 -3.79 12.15 4.73
CA LEU A 73 -3.55 13.08 3.63
C LEU A 73 -2.70 14.24 4.15
N PHE A 74 -1.45 14.28 3.70
CA PHE A 74 -0.50 15.34 4.00
C PHE A 74 -0.47 16.35 2.85
N SER A 75 -0.52 17.64 3.17
CA SER A 75 -0.46 18.72 2.17
C SER A 75 0.50 19.80 2.65
N PHE A 76 1.45 20.17 1.81
CA PHE A 76 2.43 21.23 2.08
C PHE A 76 2.88 21.87 0.78
N GLU A 77 2.87 23.20 0.71
CA GLU A 77 3.33 23.99 -0.46
C GLU A 77 2.78 23.53 -1.83
N GLY A 78 1.55 23.00 -1.85
CA GLY A 78 0.89 22.51 -3.06
C GLY A 78 1.13 21.03 -3.35
N THR A 79 2.08 20.39 -2.68
CA THR A 79 2.31 18.94 -2.71
C THR A 79 1.29 18.23 -1.80
N ARG A 80 0.75 17.10 -2.27
CA ARG A 80 -0.19 16.24 -1.55
C ARG A 80 0.26 14.78 -1.57
N ILE A 81 0.40 14.18 -0.40
CA ILE A 81 0.83 12.79 -0.24
C ILE A 81 -0.19 12.03 0.59
N VAL A 82 -0.58 10.84 0.13
CA VAL A 82 -1.41 9.93 0.91
C VAL A 82 -0.53 8.85 1.51
N LEU A 83 -0.45 8.82 2.84
CA LEU A 83 0.29 7.84 3.63
C LEU A 83 -0.72 6.87 4.24
N THR A 84 -0.76 5.63 3.76
CA THR A 84 -1.84 4.70 4.09
C THR A 84 -1.52 3.77 5.27
N GLY A 85 -0.25 3.58 5.64
CA GLY A 85 0.14 2.52 6.57
C GLY A 85 -0.42 1.17 6.09
N ASP A 86 -1.10 0.44 6.97
CA ASP A 86 -1.82 -0.79 6.61
C ASP A 86 -3.35 -0.58 6.59
N ALA A 87 -3.79 0.65 6.35
CA ALA A 87 -5.18 1.04 6.50
C ALA A 87 -6.12 0.26 5.57
N ASP A 88 -7.36 0.16 6.05
CA ASP A 88 -8.44 -0.49 5.36
C ASP A 88 -8.85 0.26 4.09
N ASP A 89 -8.86 -0.44 2.96
CA ASP A 89 -9.19 0.09 1.64
C ASP A 89 -10.56 0.79 1.61
N ARG A 90 -11.59 0.14 2.15
CA ARG A 90 -12.96 0.68 2.17
C ARG A 90 -13.03 2.00 2.94
N ARG A 91 -12.33 2.09 4.08
CA ARG A 91 -12.27 3.32 4.88
C ARG A 91 -11.51 4.43 4.16
N LEU A 92 -10.40 4.11 3.51
CA LEU A 92 -9.65 5.06 2.68
C LEU A 92 -10.53 5.60 1.54
N ALA A 93 -11.17 4.72 0.77
CA ALA A 93 -12.04 5.08 -0.34
C ALA A 93 -13.20 5.97 0.12
N ALA A 94 -13.89 5.60 1.22
CA ALA A 94 -14.98 6.41 1.78
C ALA A 94 -14.52 7.82 2.19
N SER A 95 -13.30 7.94 2.71
CA SER A 95 -12.76 9.23 3.15
C SER A 95 -12.27 10.10 1.99
N LEU A 96 -11.75 9.48 0.93
CA LEU A 96 -11.23 10.19 -0.25
C LEU A 96 -12.32 10.55 -1.25
N ARG A 97 -13.41 9.78 -1.33
CA ARG A 97 -14.48 9.97 -2.30
C ARG A 97 -15.07 11.39 -2.35
N PRO A 98 -15.46 12.03 -1.24
CA PRO A 98 -15.98 13.41 -1.29
C PRO A 98 -14.96 14.43 -1.81
N ARG A 99 -13.66 14.17 -1.60
CA ARG A 99 -12.57 15.04 -2.09
C ARG A 99 -12.34 14.84 -3.59
N ALA A 100 -12.39 13.59 -4.04
CA ALA A 100 -12.34 13.28 -5.46
C ALA A 100 -13.53 13.88 -6.20
N GLU A 101 -14.75 13.79 -5.66
CA GLU A 101 -15.96 14.42 -6.21
C GLU A 101 -15.84 15.94 -6.33
N ALA A 102 -15.24 16.60 -5.32
CA ALA A 102 -14.96 18.03 -5.36
C ALA A 102 -13.94 18.43 -6.44
N GLU A 103 -13.11 17.49 -6.92
CA GLU A 103 -12.11 17.69 -7.97
C GLU A 103 -12.52 17.06 -9.32
N GLY A 104 -13.81 16.81 -9.54
CA GLY A 104 -14.33 16.31 -10.82
C GLY A 104 -14.22 14.79 -10.99
N GLY A 105 -14.07 14.05 -9.89
CA GLY A 105 -14.14 12.59 -9.82
C GLY A 105 -12.83 11.91 -9.42
N ARG A 106 -11.69 12.60 -9.47
CA ARG A 106 -10.38 12.09 -9.05
C ARG A 106 -9.63 13.15 -8.24
N LEU A 107 -9.12 12.76 -7.09
CA LEU A 107 -8.32 13.63 -6.22
C LEU A 107 -6.87 13.66 -6.72
N ARG A 108 -6.36 14.85 -7.04
CA ARG A 108 -4.94 15.01 -7.38
C ARG A 108 -4.06 14.82 -6.14
N ILE A 109 -3.11 13.88 -6.24
CA ILE A 109 -2.05 13.65 -5.26
C ILE A 109 -0.71 13.41 -5.99
N ASP A 110 0.39 13.80 -5.37
CA ASP A 110 1.73 13.65 -5.97
C ASP A 110 2.35 12.29 -5.64
N ALA A 111 1.96 11.65 -4.52
CA ALA A 111 2.33 10.27 -4.22
C ALA A 111 1.32 9.54 -3.32
N LEU A 112 1.21 8.24 -3.57
CA LEU A 112 0.54 7.27 -2.70
C LEU A 112 1.57 6.32 -2.11
N LYS A 113 1.71 6.30 -0.78
CA LYS A 113 2.32 5.15 -0.11
C LYS A 113 1.35 3.98 -0.24
N VAL A 114 1.76 2.92 -0.93
CA VAL A 114 0.92 1.74 -1.12
C VAL A 114 0.68 1.07 0.22
N ALA A 115 -0.59 0.77 0.50
CA ALA A 115 -1.04 0.23 1.77
C ALA A 115 -0.48 -1.18 1.99
N HIS A 116 -0.14 -1.47 3.25
CA HIS A 116 0.23 -2.80 3.71
C HIS A 116 1.24 -3.47 2.79
N HIS A 117 2.32 -2.73 2.50
CA HIS A 117 3.44 -3.18 1.68
C HIS A 117 3.10 -3.56 0.22
N GLY A 118 1.88 -3.33 -0.25
CA GLY A 118 1.40 -3.83 -1.53
C GLY A 118 0.61 -5.14 -1.43
N SER A 119 -0.12 -5.36 -0.34
CA SER A 119 -1.10 -6.42 -0.22
C SER A 119 -2.26 -6.23 -1.21
N ALA A 120 -2.66 -7.31 -1.89
CA ALA A 120 -3.81 -7.37 -2.78
C ALA A 120 -5.15 -7.15 -2.05
N HIS A 121 -5.14 -7.21 -0.71
CA HIS A 121 -6.32 -7.01 0.15
C HIS A 121 -6.52 -5.57 0.60
N ASN A 122 -5.59 -4.67 0.27
CA ASN A 122 -5.54 -3.28 0.76
C ASN A 122 -5.49 -2.24 -0.36
N ILE A 123 -5.46 -2.66 -1.62
CA ILE A 123 -5.52 -1.77 -2.79
C ILE A 123 -6.57 -2.26 -3.79
N SER A 124 -7.72 -1.59 -3.84
CA SER A 124 -8.80 -1.88 -4.77
C SER A 124 -8.78 -0.99 -6.00
N ASN A 125 -9.44 -1.43 -7.07
CA ASN A 125 -9.65 -0.62 -8.27
C ASN A 125 -10.50 0.62 -7.96
N GLU A 126 -11.41 0.53 -6.98
CA GLU A 126 -12.20 1.67 -6.50
C GLU A 126 -11.30 2.74 -5.90
N LEU A 127 -10.40 2.36 -4.98
CA LEU A 127 -9.47 3.30 -4.34
C LEU A 127 -8.57 3.97 -5.38
N LEU A 128 -8.00 3.20 -6.31
CA LEU A 128 -7.15 3.75 -7.38
C LEU A 128 -7.94 4.68 -8.31
N GLY A 129 -9.19 4.33 -8.62
CA GLY A 129 -10.08 5.14 -9.45
C GLY A 129 -10.44 6.50 -8.85
N LEU A 130 -10.31 6.67 -7.53
CA LEU A 130 -10.53 7.95 -6.83
C LEU A 130 -9.31 8.88 -6.88
N LEU A 131 -8.14 8.40 -7.31
CA LEU A 131 -6.87 9.12 -7.20
C LEU A 131 -6.32 9.43 -8.58
N ASP A 132 -5.87 10.66 -8.79
CA ASP A 132 -4.96 11.03 -9.86
C ASP A 132 -3.55 11.14 -9.29
N CYS A 133 -2.74 10.12 -9.52
CA CYS A 133 -1.45 9.92 -8.87
C CYS A 133 -0.41 9.41 -9.86
N GLY A 134 0.76 10.06 -9.89
CA GLY A 134 1.88 9.65 -10.74
C GLY A 134 2.93 8.79 -10.03
N ARG A 135 2.80 8.52 -8.72
CA ARG A 135 3.88 7.88 -7.95
C ARG A 135 3.36 6.97 -6.84
N TYR A 136 3.78 5.71 -6.88
CA TYR A 136 3.37 4.66 -5.97
C TYR A 136 4.57 4.16 -5.16
N LEU A 137 4.58 4.43 -3.85
CA LEU A 137 5.68 4.09 -2.95
C LEU A 137 5.45 2.72 -2.32
N ILE A 138 6.26 1.74 -2.71
CA ILE A 138 6.22 0.34 -2.27
C ILE A 138 7.39 0.11 -1.33
N SER A 139 7.08 -0.17 -0.06
CA SER A 139 8.10 -0.29 0.99
C SER A 139 8.10 -1.71 1.54
N THR A 140 8.92 -2.61 1.01
CA THR A 140 8.98 -4.03 1.43
C THR A 140 10.13 -4.77 0.75
N ASN A 141 10.71 -5.73 1.46
CA ASN A 141 11.60 -6.75 0.88
C ASN A 141 10.90 -8.09 0.62
N GLY A 142 9.65 -8.23 1.06
CA GLY A 142 8.83 -9.44 0.88
C GLY A 142 9.14 -10.58 1.86
N LYS A 143 10.09 -10.45 2.80
CA LYS A 143 10.57 -11.59 3.61
C LYS A 143 9.52 -12.26 4.50
N ILE A 144 8.49 -11.54 4.95
CA ILE A 144 7.49 -12.06 5.88
C ILE A 144 6.23 -12.56 5.16
N HIS A 145 5.74 -11.78 4.19
CA HIS A 145 4.44 -11.99 3.55
C HIS A 145 4.50 -12.10 2.02
N GLY A 146 5.69 -12.02 1.41
CA GLY A 146 5.85 -12.07 -0.04
C GLY A 146 5.51 -10.77 -0.77
N HIS A 147 5.14 -9.70 -0.06
CA HIS A 147 4.72 -8.44 -0.68
C HIS A 147 5.83 -7.72 -1.48
N PRO A 148 5.45 -6.92 -2.51
CA PRO A 148 4.07 -6.67 -2.93
C PRO A 148 3.47 -7.86 -3.70
N ASP A 149 2.16 -8.02 -3.60
CA ASP A 149 1.45 -9.06 -4.35
C ASP A 149 1.32 -8.63 -5.82
N ASP A 150 1.44 -9.58 -6.75
CA ASP A 150 1.36 -9.26 -8.18
C ASP A 150 0.02 -8.64 -8.58
N ILE A 151 -1.06 -9.05 -7.91
CA ILE A 151 -2.39 -8.45 -8.07
C ILE A 151 -2.37 -6.96 -7.69
N ALA A 152 -1.69 -6.60 -6.59
CA ALA A 152 -1.64 -5.21 -6.14
C ALA A 152 -0.91 -4.33 -7.16
N VAL A 153 0.25 -4.78 -7.64
CA VAL A 153 1.01 -4.02 -8.65
C VAL A 153 0.27 -3.99 -9.99
N ALA A 154 -0.33 -5.10 -10.42
CA ALA A 154 -1.15 -5.14 -11.63
C ALA A 154 -2.33 -4.16 -11.59
N ARG A 155 -3.02 -4.04 -10.45
CA ARG A 155 -4.07 -3.01 -10.27
C ARG A 155 -3.53 -1.60 -10.40
N ILE A 156 -2.37 -1.31 -9.82
CA ILE A 156 -1.69 -0.02 -9.99
C ILE A 156 -1.36 0.22 -11.47
N LEU A 157 -0.81 -0.79 -12.17
CA LEU A 157 -0.49 -0.68 -13.60
C LEU A 157 -1.74 -0.37 -14.45
N GLN A 158 -2.86 -1.01 -14.15
CA GLN A 158 -4.09 -0.93 -14.92
C GLN A 158 -4.96 0.29 -14.58
N HIS A 159 -5.00 0.71 -13.32
CA HIS A 159 -5.95 1.71 -12.80
C HIS A 159 -5.30 2.91 -12.14
N GLY A 160 -3.97 2.91 -11.96
CA GLY A 160 -3.21 3.96 -11.30
C GLY A 160 -2.84 5.16 -12.17
N GLY A 161 -3.59 5.42 -13.26
CA GLY A 161 -3.28 6.48 -14.22
C GLY A 161 -2.41 6.04 -15.39
N GLU A 162 -2.24 6.90 -16.39
CA GLU A 162 -1.58 6.58 -17.66
C GLU A 162 -0.05 6.55 -17.53
N ALA A 163 0.54 7.50 -16.80
CA ALA A 163 1.97 7.62 -16.57
C ALA A 163 2.27 7.55 -15.07
N LYS A 164 3.14 6.63 -14.66
CA LYS A 164 3.41 6.39 -13.24
C LYS A 164 4.79 5.83 -12.92
N ASP A 165 5.29 6.22 -11.76
CA ASP A 165 6.50 5.66 -11.16
C ASP A 165 6.12 4.63 -10.10
N LEU A 166 6.62 3.40 -10.24
CA LEU A 166 6.64 2.41 -9.19
C LEU A 166 7.95 2.56 -8.43
N VAL A 167 7.88 3.08 -7.20
CA VAL A 167 9.06 3.36 -6.38
C VAL A 167 9.21 2.27 -5.33
N PHE A 168 10.25 1.47 -5.45
CA PHE A 168 10.60 0.42 -4.51
C PHE A 168 11.76 0.86 -3.64
N ASN A 169 11.76 0.45 -2.37
CA ASN A 169 12.93 0.60 -1.50
C ASN A 169 13.83 -0.64 -1.47
N TYR A 170 13.55 -1.68 -2.25
CA TYR A 170 14.40 -2.85 -2.42
C TYR A 170 14.53 -3.21 -3.90
N ARG A 171 15.76 -3.34 -4.39
CA ARG A 171 16.04 -3.62 -5.81
C ARG A 171 15.52 -4.98 -6.26
N GLU A 172 15.60 -5.98 -5.40
CA GLU A 172 15.10 -7.33 -5.72
C GLU A 172 13.59 -7.33 -6.05
N ARG A 173 12.81 -6.48 -5.38
CA ARG A 173 11.37 -6.33 -5.67
C ARG A 173 11.14 -5.47 -6.90
N ALA A 174 11.97 -4.45 -7.10
CA ALA A 174 11.93 -3.60 -8.29
C ALA A 174 12.17 -4.41 -9.58
N ALA A 175 13.17 -5.30 -9.57
CA ALA A 175 13.55 -6.15 -10.69
C ALA A 175 12.41 -7.02 -11.23
N ASN A 176 11.50 -7.48 -10.35
CA ASN A 176 10.32 -8.26 -10.76
C ASN A 176 9.38 -7.49 -11.71
N TRP A 177 9.44 -6.16 -11.67
CA TRP A 177 8.60 -5.26 -12.45
C TRP A 177 9.38 -4.43 -13.47
N ASP A 178 10.69 -4.63 -13.59
CA ASP A 178 11.55 -3.93 -14.54
C ASP A 178 11.50 -4.59 -15.93
N LEU A 179 10.28 -4.69 -16.47
CA LEU A 179 9.96 -5.45 -17.68
C LEU A 179 9.59 -4.50 -18.83
N ASP A 180 10.48 -4.36 -19.82
CA ASP A 180 10.33 -3.37 -20.91
C ASP A 180 9.01 -3.49 -21.68
N ALA A 181 8.56 -4.71 -21.97
CA ALA A 181 7.28 -4.95 -22.64
C ALA A 181 6.10 -4.40 -21.83
N LEU A 182 6.10 -4.57 -20.50
CA LEU A 182 5.05 -4.04 -19.65
C LEU A 182 5.19 -2.51 -19.50
N LYS A 183 6.40 -1.97 -19.41
CA LYS A 183 6.62 -0.52 -19.35
C LYS A 183 6.06 0.18 -20.58
N GLU A 184 6.31 -0.38 -21.77
CA GLU A 184 5.77 0.13 -23.03
C GLU A 184 4.24 0.03 -23.06
N GLN A 185 3.69 -1.10 -22.61
CA GLN A 185 2.25 -1.33 -22.62
C GLN A 185 1.46 -0.48 -21.62
N PHE A 186 2.00 -0.27 -20.41
CA PHE A 186 1.28 0.33 -19.28
C PHE A 186 1.82 1.70 -18.86
N GLY A 187 2.82 2.24 -19.56
CA GLY A 187 3.34 3.60 -19.33
C GLY A 187 3.89 3.80 -17.91
N TYR A 188 4.84 2.98 -17.47
CA TYR A 188 5.43 3.15 -16.14
C TYR A 188 6.96 3.09 -16.12
N ARG A 189 7.53 3.61 -15.04
CA ARG A 189 8.96 3.50 -14.71
C ARG A 189 9.13 2.79 -13.38
N VAL A 190 10.27 2.12 -13.23
CA VAL A 190 10.69 1.55 -11.95
C VAL A 190 11.76 2.46 -11.37
N VAL A 191 11.58 2.84 -10.10
CA VAL A 191 12.56 3.59 -9.32
C VAL A 191 13.00 2.68 -8.17
N GLU A 192 14.30 2.54 -7.99
CA GLU A 192 14.92 1.65 -7.02
C GLU A 192 16.14 2.34 -6.35
N PRO A 193 16.66 1.79 -5.24
CA PRO A 193 17.89 2.30 -4.61
C PRO A 193 19.08 2.32 -5.57
N ALA A 194 19.94 3.33 -5.48
CA ALA A 194 21.03 3.54 -6.44
C ALA A 194 22.10 2.45 -6.37
N ALA A 195 22.32 1.90 -5.18
CA ALA A 195 23.24 0.79 -4.92
C ALA A 195 22.59 -0.28 -4.00
N PRO A 196 23.03 -1.56 -4.05
CA PRO A 196 22.45 -2.63 -3.23
C PRO A 196 22.56 -2.42 -1.71
N ASP A 197 23.58 -1.69 -1.24
CA ASP A 197 23.77 -1.35 0.17
C ASP A 197 22.83 -0.23 0.66
N GLU A 198 22.09 0.41 -0.24
CA GLU A 198 21.03 1.36 0.07
C GLU A 198 19.63 0.71 0.16
N ASP A 199 19.54 -0.61 -0.04
CA ASP A 199 18.29 -1.36 0.17
C ASP A 199 17.67 -1.06 1.54
N GLY A 200 16.35 -0.89 1.54
CA GLY A 200 15.58 -0.38 2.66
C GLY A 200 15.26 1.11 2.56
N PHE A 201 16.01 1.89 1.77
CA PHE A 201 15.84 3.33 1.64
C PHE A 201 15.71 3.78 0.18
N VAL A 202 14.82 4.76 -0.05
CA VAL A 202 14.71 5.44 -1.35
C VAL A 202 14.26 6.88 -1.09
N THR A 203 14.86 7.84 -1.78
CA THR A 203 14.48 9.26 -1.70
C THR A 203 13.63 9.64 -2.89
N VAL A 204 12.59 10.43 -2.62
CA VAL A 204 11.66 10.95 -3.62
C VAL A 204 11.54 12.45 -3.44
N GLU A 205 11.77 13.19 -4.51
CA GLU A 205 11.66 14.66 -4.55
C GLU A 205 10.33 15.07 -5.21
N PHE A 206 9.76 16.18 -4.74
CA PHE A 206 8.46 16.73 -5.13
C PHE A 206 8.58 18.20 -5.50
#